data_AF-A0A3T0HWR8-F1
#
_entry.id   AF-A0A3T0HWR8-F1
#
_cell.length_a   1.000
_cell.length_b   1.000
_cell.length_c   1.000
_cell.angle_alpha   90.00
_cell.angle_beta   90.00
_cell.angle_gamma   90.00
#
_symmetry.space_group_name_H-M   'P 1'
#
loop_
_entity.id
_entity.type
_entity.pdbx_description
1 polymer ?
#
loop_
_entity_poly.entity_id
_entity_poly.type
_entity_poly.pdbx_seq_one_letter_code
_entity_poly.pdbx_strand_id
1 'polypeptide(L)'
;MSDRKAALEMALKQIEKQFGKGSIMRMGEQTETKISTVPSGSLALDAALGVGGYPRGRIIEIYGPESSGKTTVALHAIAEVQAAGGQAAFIDAEHGVSCF
;
A
#
# COMPACT_ATOMS: atom_id res chain seq x y z
N MET A 1 14.24 38.46 -9.20
CA MET A 1 13.59 37.12 -9.08
C MET A 1 14.58 35.95 -9.00
N SER A 2 15.89 36.18 -8.87
CA SER A 2 16.93 35.12 -8.83
C SER A 2 17.19 34.57 -7.42
N ASP A 3 17.29 35.44 -6.40
CA ASP A 3 17.78 35.05 -5.07
C ASP A 3 16.82 34.13 -4.31
N ARG A 4 15.51 34.33 -4.49
CA ARG A 4 14.50 33.48 -3.86
C ARG A 4 14.50 32.06 -4.41
N LYS A 5 14.83 31.87 -5.70
CA LYS A 5 14.98 30.54 -6.31
C LYS A 5 16.27 29.87 -5.84
N ALA A 6 17.38 30.61 -5.79
CA ALA A 6 18.66 30.08 -5.31
C ALA A 6 18.58 29.65 -3.83
N ALA A 7 17.96 30.47 -2.96
CA ALA A 7 17.75 30.14 -1.57
C ALA A 7 16.85 28.89 -1.39
N LEU A 8 15.82 28.76 -2.22
CA LEU A 8 14.94 27.59 -2.21
C LEU A 8 15.69 26.31 -2.62
N GLU A 9 16.52 26.35 -3.67
CA GLU A 9 17.31 25.19 -4.08
C GLU A 9 18.37 24.79 -3.04
N MET A 10 18.99 25.76 -2.38
CA MET A 10 19.92 25.46 -1.28
C MET A 10 19.22 24.79 -0.10
N ALA A 11 18.04 25.28 0.29
CA ALA A 11 17.24 24.69 1.35
C ALA A 11 16.80 23.25 1.00
N LEU A 12 16.35 23.01 -0.24
CA LEU A 12 16.00 21.68 -0.72
C LEU A 12 17.19 20.71 -0.66
N LYS A 13 18.37 21.13 -1.13
CA LYS A 13 19.61 20.31 -1.06
C LYS A 13 20.04 20.02 0.38
N GLN A 14 19.86 20.98 1.28
CA GLN A 14 20.21 20.79 2.70
C GLN A 14 19.30 19.75 3.36
N ILE A 15 18.00 19.77 3.05
CA ILE A 15 17.03 18.78 3.54
C ILE A 15 17.37 17.39 2.99
N GLU A 16 17.64 17.24 1.69
CA GLU A 16 18.04 15.94 1.11
C GLU A 16 19.34 15.39 1.70
N LYS A 17 20.32 16.26 2.00
CA LYS A 17 21.60 15.84 2.61
C LYS A 17 21.41 15.34 4.05
N GLN A 18 20.47 15.95 4.79
CA GLN A 18 20.22 15.60 6.20
C GLN A 18 19.29 14.39 6.35
N PHE A 19 18.28 14.25 5.50
CA PHE A 19 17.20 13.26 5.66
C PHE A 19 17.18 12.17 4.57
N GLY A 20 18.08 12.26 3.58
CA GLY A 20 18.18 11.30 2.48
C GLY A 20 17.43 11.72 1.22
N LYS A 21 17.74 11.07 0.09
CA LYS A 21 17.08 11.34 -1.20
C LYS A 21 15.57 11.04 -1.09
N GLY A 22 14.74 11.94 -1.62
CA GLY A 22 13.27 11.80 -1.59
C GLY A 22 12.61 12.30 -0.31
N SER A 23 13.37 12.89 0.63
CA SER A 23 12.82 13.53 1.83
C SER A 23 12.00 14.79 1.53
N ILE A 24 12.22 15.41 0.36
CA ILE A 24 11.43 16.54 -0.13
C ILE A 24 11.37 16.45 -1.66
N MET A 25 10.16 16.55 -2.21
CA MET A 25 9.90 16.41 -3.65
C MET A 25 8.85 17.43 -4.07
N ARG A 26 8.90 17.91 -5.31
CA ARG A 26 7.82 18.76 -5.83
C ARG A 26 6.61 17.88 -6.13
N MET A 27 5.43 18.29 -5.65
CA MET A 27 4.17 17.56 -5.82
C MET A 27 3.77 17.32 -7.29
N GLY A 28 4.37 18.05 -8.24
CA GLY A 28 4.21 17.87 -9.69
C GLY A 28 5.36 17.16 -10.41
N GLU A 29 6.50 16.93 -9.75
CA GLU A 29 7.50 15.95 -10.22
C GLU A 29 6.98 14.57 -9.84
N GLN A 30 5.89 14.16 -10.50
CA GLN A 30 5.36 12.83 -10.41
C GLN A 30 6.40 11.89 -11.03
N THR A 31 7.24 11.29 -10.20
CA THR A 31 7.40 9.85 -10.38
C THR A 31 5.99 9.33 -10.21
N GLU A 32 5.37 8.80 -11.28
CA GLU A 32 4.15 8.00 -11.13
C GLU A 32 4.41 7.08 -9.94
N THR A 33 3.80 7.36 -8.80
CA THR A 33 3.82 6.44 -7.68
C THR A 33 2.89 5.34 -8.14
N LYS A 34 3.42 4.45 -9.00
CA LYS A 34 2.73 3.25 -9.43
C LYS A 34 2.42 2.51 -8.14
N ILE A 35 1.18 2.65 -7.69
CA ILE A 35 0.69 1.97 -6.51
C ILE A 35 0.78 0.50 -6.86
N SER A 36 1.77 -0.17 -6.27
CA SER A 36 1.86 -1.62 -6.42
C SER A 36 0.64 -2.21 -5.73
N THR A 37 -0.03 -3.12 -6.42
CA THR A 37 -1.20 -3.83 -5.91
C THR A 37 -0.89 -5.31 -5.74
N VAL A 38 -1.67 -5.97 -4.86
CA VAL A 38 -1.72 -7.42 -4.73
C VAL A 38 -3.13 -7.85 -5.15
N PRO A 39 -3.29 -8.86 -6.03
CA PRO A 39 -4.60 -9.37 -6.39
C PRO A 39 -5.42 -9.78 -5.15
N SER A 40 -6.73 -9.64 -5.21
CA SER A 40 -7.60 -10.06 -4.11
C SER A 40 -8.00 -11.54 -4.14
N GLY A 41 -7.64 -12.25 -5.21
CA GLY A 41 -8.10 -13.61 -5.49
C GLY A 41 -9.48 -13.66 -6.15
N SER A 42 -10.11 -12.50 -6.39
CA SER A 42 -11.39 -12.38 -7.10
C SER A 42 -11.30 -11.31 -8.20
N LEU A 43 -11.47 -11.74 -9.45
CA LEU A 43 -11.46 -10.84 -10.61
C LEU A 43 -12.52 -9.73 -10.50
N ALA A 44 -13.69 -10.06 -9.95
CA ALA A 44 -14.78 -9.10 -9.76
C ALA A 44 -14.41 -8.03 -8.73
N LEU A 45 -13.72 -8.43 -7.64
CA LEU A 45 -13.29 -7.50 -6.61
C LEU A 45 -12.13 -6.62 -7.09
N ASP A 46 -11.16 -7.19 -7.82
CA ASP A 46 -10.05 -6.43 -8.40
C ASP A 46 -10.55 -5.37 -9.40
N ALA A 47 -11.56 -5.72 -10.20
CA ALA A 47 -12.24 -4.78 -11.09
C ALA A 47 -12.99 -3.70 -10.32
N ALA A 48 -13.72 -4.06 -9.25
CA ALA A 48 -14.45 -3.10 -8.43
C ALA A 48 -13.52 -2.11 -7.68
N LEU A 49 -12.33 -2.55 -7.29
CA LEU A 49 -11.31 -1.70 -6.67
C LEU A 49 -10.68 -0.72 -7.67
N GLY A 50 -10.79 -0.96 -8.98
CA GLY A 50 -10.35 -0.07 -10.05
C GLY A 50 -8.83 0.06 -10.22
N VAL A 51 -8.05 -0.40 -9.25
CA VAL A 51 -6.57 -0.42 -9.26
C VAL A 51 -6.01 -1.84 -9.46
N GLY A 52 -6.87 -2.84 -9.66
CA GLY A 52 -6.48 -4.23 -9.92
C GLY A 52 -6.08 -5.03 -8.68
N GLY A 53 -6.57 -4.62 -7.50
CA GLY A 53 -6.36 -5.35 -6.24
C GLY A 53 -6.09 -4.45 -5.04
N TYR A 54 -5.52 -5.03 -3.99
CA TYR A 54 -5.19 -4.35 -2.74
C TYR A 54 -3.93 -3.47 -2.88
N PRO A 55 -4.02 -2.16 -2.62
CA PRO A 55 -2.86 -1.27 -2.69
C PRO A 55 -1.85 -1.52 -1.57
N ARG A 56 -0.59 -1.74 -1.92
CA ARG A 56 0.51 -1.91 -0.97
C ARG A 56 0.82 -0.60 -0.24
N GLY A 57 1.23 -0.71 1.03
CA GLY A 57 1.57 0.45 1.86
C GLY A 57 0.35 1.28 2.29
N ARG A 58 -0.86 0.72 2.18
CA ARG A 58 -2.11 1.34 2.61
C ARG A 58 -2.84 0.42 3.58
N ILE A 59 -3.68 1.02 4.41
CA ILE A 59 -4.58 0.31 5.31
C ILE A 59 -5.88 0.03 4.55
N ILE A 60 -6.38 -1.20 4.65
CA ILE A 60 -7.62 -1.67 4.04
C ILE A 60 -8.50 -2.22 5.16
N GLU A 61 -9.76 -1.83 5.18
CA GLU A 61 -10.75 -2.30 6.15
C GLU A 61 -11.82 -3.13 5.43
N ILE A 62 -12.08 -4.34 5.92
CA ILE A 62 -13.14 -5.23 5.42
C ILE A 62 -14.14 -5.41 6.55
N TYR A 63 -15.32 -4.81 6.41
CA TYR A 63 -16.40 -4.89 7.39
C TYR A 63 -17.65 -5.56 6.80
N GLY A 64 -18.49 -6.10 7.66
CA GLY A 64 -19.71 -6.81 7.25
C GLY A 64 -20.28 -7.72 8.33
N PRO A 65 -21.48 -8.27 8.11
CA PRO A 65 -22.16 -9.17 9.05
C PRO A 65 -21.32 -10.38 9.48
N GLU A 66 -21.70 -11.02 10.58
CA GLU A 66 -21.13 -12.32 10.94
C GLU A 66 -21.35 -13.33 9.81
N SER A 67 -20.38 -14.22 9.57
CA SER A 67 -20.41 -15.19 8.47
C SER A 67 -20.45 -14.59 7.05
N SER A 68 -20.19 -13.28 6.87
CA SER A 68 -20.11 -12.65 5.54
C SER A 68 -18.82 -12.94 4.76
N GLY A 69 -17.92 -13.78 5.29
CA GLY A 69 -16.67 -14.16 4.63
C GLY A 69 -15.51 -13.17 4.79
N LYS A 70 -15.54 -12.25 5.76
CA LYS A 70 -14.45 -11.27 6.00
C LYS A 70 -13.07 -11.93 6.14
N THR A 71 -12.98 -12.92 7.03
CA THR A 71 -11.76 -13.69 7.27
C THR A 71 -11.34 -14.46 6.02
N THR A 72 -12.30 -15.03 5.28
CA THR A 72 -12.03 -15.73 4.02
C THR A 72 -11.39 -14.80 2.99
N VAL A 73 -11.92 -13.58 2.81
CA VAL A 73 -11.33 -12.58 1.90
C VAL A 73 -9.93 -12.18 2.37
N ALA A 74 -9.71 -11.98 3.66
CA ALA A 74 -8.39 -11.68 4.21
C ALA A 74 -7.37 -12.82 3.98
N LEU A 75 -7.80 -14.08 4.15
CA LEU A 75 -6.98 -15.26 3.89
C LEU A 75 -6.65 -15.42 2.40
N HIS A 76 -7.59 -15.10 1.49
CA HIS A 76 -7.29 -15.05 0.05
C HIS A 76 -6.24 -13.99 -0.27
N ALA A 77 -6.32 -12.81 0.33
CA ALA A 77 -5.29 -11.78 0.18
C ALA A 77 -3.91 -12.30 0.62
N ILE A 78 -3.85 -13.05 1.72
CA ILE A 78 -2.62 -13.69 2.21
C ILE A 78 -2.10 -14.74 1.22
N ALA A 79 -2.98 -15.58 0.68
CA ALA A 79 -2.62 -16.61 -0.30
C ALA A 79 -2.03 -15.98 -1.57
N GLU A 80 -2.59 -14.87 -2.07
CA GLU A 80 -2.07 -14.13 -3.22
C GLU A 80 -0.68 -13.51 -2.93
N VAL A 81 -0.47 -12.98 -1.72
CA VAL A 81 0.86 -12.51 -1.29
C VAL A 81 1.87 -13.66 -1.29
N GLN A 82 1.50 -14.82 -0.75
CA GLN A 82 2.37 -16.00 -0.68
C GLN A 82 2.66 -16.58 -2.06
N ALA A 83 1.66 -16.63 -2.95
CA ALA A 83 1.81 -17.10 -4.33
C ALA A 83 2.77 -16.21 -5.14
N ALA A 84 2.79 -14.90 -4.86
CA ALA A 84 3.75 -13.96 -5.42
C ALA A 84 5.15 -14.04 -4.76
N GLY A 85 5.39 -15.01 -3.86
CA GLY A 85 6.66 -15.19 -3.14
C GLY A 85 6.86 -14.21 -1.97
N GLY A 86 5.81 -13.51 -1.56
CA GLY A 86 5.83 -12.60 -0.41
C GLY A 86 5.61 -13.33 0.92
N GLN A 87 5.82 -12.60 2.00
CA GLN A 87 5.49 -13.04 3.36
C GLN A 87 4.31 -12.24 3.88
N ALA A 88 3.43 -12.91 4.62
CA ALA A 88 2.26 -12.31 5.25
C ALA A 88 2.20 -12.73 6.72
N ALA A 89 1.61 -11.89 7.55
CA ALA A 89 1.33 -12.18 8.94
C ALA A 89 -0.18 -12.08 9.18
N PHE A 90 -0.73 -13.05 9.90
CA PHE A 90 -2.12 -13.02 10.36
C PHE A 90 -2.12 -12.89 11.87
N ILE A 91 -2.83 -11.89 12.39
CA ILE A 91 -2.97 -11.66 13.83
C ILE A 91 -4.41 -12.02 14.19
N ASP A 92 -4.60 -13.23 14.70
CA ASP A 92 -5.92 -13.68 15.17
C ASP A 92 -6.19 -13.13 16.57
N ALA A 93 -7.04 -12.10 16.65
CA ALA A 93 -7.56 -11.60 17.93
C ALA A 93 -8.82 -12.34 18.39
N GLU A 94 -9.46 -13.11 17.51
CA GLU A 94 -10.77 -13.74 17.74
C GLU A 94 -10.66 -15.22 18.16
N HIS A 95 -9.45 -15.78 18.24
CA HIS A 95 -9.17 -17.20 18.56
C HIS A 95 -9.95 -18.20 17.68
N GLY A 96 -10.31 -17.79 16.47
CA GLY A 96 -11.32 -18.43 15.63
C GLY A 96 -10.78 -19.17 14.42
N VAL A 97 -9.46 -19.12 14.12
CA VAL A 97 -8.92 -19.79 12.93
C VAL A 97 -8.48 -21.21 13.23
N SER A 98 -9.15 -22.20 12.62
CA SER A 98 -8.58 -23.53 12.42
C SER A 98 -7.63 -23.46 11.21
N CYS A 99 -6.33 -23.61 11.44
CA CYS A 99 -5.35 -23.77 10.37
C CYS A 99 -5.76 -24.94 9.47
N PHE A 100 -5.96 -24.68 8.17
CA PHE A 100 -6.04 -25.67 7.10
C PHE A 100 -4.96 -25.36 6.07
#